data_AF-A0A2H1J0P9-F1
#
_entry.id   AF-A0A2H1J0P9-F1
#
_cell.length_a   1.000
_cell.length_b   1.000
_cell.length_c   1.000
_cell.angle_alpha   90.00
_cell.angle_beta   90.00
_cell.angle_gamma   90.00
#
_symmetry.space_group_name_H-M   'P 1'
#
loop_
_entity.id
_entity.type
_entity.pdbx_description
1 polymer ?
#
loop_
_entity_poly.entity_id
_entity_poly.type
_entity_poly.pdbx_seq_one_letter_code
_entity_poly.pdbx_strand_id
1 'polypeptide(L)'
;MPKTTAPDTTTGFKPKYSHVPVTKQWKVVDYVVTAVLGISVGLIFWVLALSWKVLELGFQAFPPSIGLIAGLWVLAGPLAAIIIRKPGAALLCEMIAAIVEAVLGSHFGATVLLSGFIQGLGAELIFAAFGYRKFSLWVTSLSGLLAAAFMSVSENIMYNAEWQLGFQAAYAVCAIISGIVISGIGAWFAYRAIAKTGALSSFASGRMR
;
A
#
# COMPACT_ATOMS: atom_id res chain seq x y z
N MET A 1 -36.45 -61.15 12.71
CA MET A 1 -35.38 -60.34 12.10
C MET A 1 -34.96 -59.27 13.10
N PRO A 2 -33.74 -59.29 13.65
CA PRO A 2 -33.26 -58.21 14.51
C PRO A 2 -32.83 -57.03 13.64
N LYS A 3 -33.36 -55.83 13.94
CA LYS A 3 -32.91 -54.57 13.32
C LYS A 3 -31.57 -54.18 13.93
N THR A 4 -30.49 -54.29 13.16
CA THR A 4 -29.18 -53.71 13.47
C THR A 4 -29.26 -52.19 13.29
N THR A 5 -29.24 -51.44 14.40
CA THR A 5 -29.05 -49.99 14.40
C THR A 5 -27.55 -49.68 14.32
N ALA A 6 -27.10 -49.08 13.22
CA ALA A 6 -25.76 -48.52 13.10
C ALA A 6 -25.67 -47.19 13.88
N PRO A 7 -24.52 -46.88 14.53
CA PRO A 7 -24.31 -45.59 15.17
C PRO A 7 -23.86 -44.54 14.14
N ASP A 8 -24.77 -43.63 13.78
CA ASP A 8 -24.42 -42.40 13.06
C ASP A 8 -23.70 -41.45 14.03
N THR A 9 -22.38 -41.37 13.92
CA THR A 9 -21.58 -40.35 14.65
C THR A 9 -20.64 -39.65 13.67
N THR A 10 -21.21 -38.82 12.80
CA THR A 10 -20.45 -37.77 12.12
C THR A 10 -20.42 -36.54 13.01
N THR A 11 -19.54 -36.55 14.03
CA THR A 11 -19.17 -35.32 14.73
C THR A 11 -18.40 -34.42 13.77
N GLY A 12 -19.13 -33.61 13.00
CA GLY A 12 -18.58 -32.58 12.14
C GLY A 12 -17.78 -31.60 12.98
N PHE A 13 -16.45 -31.71 12.93
CA PHE A 13 -15.54 -30.73 13.50
C PHE A 13 -15.65 -29.44 12.67
N LYS A 14 -16.64 -28.59 12.98
CA LYS A 14 -16.65 -27.22 12.47
C LYS A 14 -15.48 -26.50 13.13
N PRO A 15 -14.44 -26.08 12.40
CA PRO A 15 -13.40 -25.27 13.01
C PRO A 15 -14.06 -24.03 13.60
N LYS A 16 -14.00 -23.89 14.93
CA LYS A 16 -14.31 -22.64 15.62
C LYS A 16 -13.30 -21.63 15.09
N TYR A 17 -13.70 -20.82 14.11
CA TYR A 17 -13.01 -19.57 13.83
C TYR A 17 -13.19 -18.70 15.08
N SER A 18 -12.26 -18.85 16.03
CA SER A 18 -12.20 -17.99 17.19
C SER A 18 -12.08 -16.57 16.67
N HIS A 19 -12.99 -15.70 17.11
CA HIS A 19 -12.87 -14.26 16.93
C HIS A 19 -11.67 -13.81 17.76
N VAL A 20 -10.46 -14.00 17.23
CA VAL A 20 -9.23 -13.48 17.84
C VAL A 20 -9.38 -11.97 17.89
N PRO A 21 -9.30 -11.35 19.09
CA PRO A 21 -9.42 -9.90 19.20
C PRO A 21 -8.38 -9.21 18.30
N VAL A 22 -8.74 -8.06 17.75
CA VAL A 22 -7.85 -7.25 16.91
C VAL A 22 -6.75 -6.67 17.82
N THR A 23 -5.68 -7.43 18.02
CA THR A 23 -4.53 -7.01 18.82
C THR A 23 -3.64 -6.09 17.99
N LYS A 24 -3.21 -4.96 18.58
CA LYS A 24 -2.22 -4.06 17.96
C LYS A 24 -0.81 -4.66 17.91
N GLN A 25 -0.56 -5.77 18.59
CA GLN A 25 0.73 -6.45 18.60
C GLN A 25 0.98 -7.17 17.27
N TRP A 26 2.18 -7.00 16.72
CA TRP A 26 2.64 -7.71 15.53
C TRP A 26 2.91 -9.18 15.82
N LYS A 27 2.53 -10.04 14.88
CA LYS A 27 2.88 -11.46 14.85
C LYS A 27 3.92 -11.67 13.74
N VAL A 28 4.65 -12.77 13.81
CA VAL A 28 5.64 -13.14 12.78
C VAL A 28 5.03 -13.12 11.38
N VAL A 29 3.82 -13.66 11.21
CA VAL A 29 3.12 -13.68 9.92
C VAL A 29 2.87 -12.27 9.36
N ASP A 30 2.64 -11.27 10.20
CA ASP A 30 2.43 -9.90 9.74
C ASP A 30 3.71 -9.30 9.17
N TYR A 31 4.85 -9.53 9.83
CA TYR A 31 6.16 -9.10 9.33
C TYR A 31 6.49 -9.77 8.00
N VAL A 32 6.28 -11.10 7.91
CA VAL A 32 6.54 -11.86 6.68
C VAL A 32 5.67 -11.35 5.53
N VAL A 33 4.37 -11.14 5.76
CA VAL A 33 3.48 -10.63 4.69
C VAL A 33 3.80 -9.19 4.33
N THR A 34 4.15 -8.34 5.30
CA THR A 34 4.62 -6.97 5.02
C THR A 34 5.88 -6.99 4.17
N ALA A 35 6.84 -7.88 4.46
CA ALA A 35 8.05 -8.02 3.67
C ALA A 35 7.74 -8.51 2.24
N VAL A 36 6.89 -9.53 2.07
CA VAL A 36 6.50 -10.04 0.75
C VAL A 36 5.77 -8.97 -0.07
N LEU A 37 4.86 -8.22 0.55
CA LEU A 37 4.17 -7.09 -0.10
C LEU A 37 5.16 -6.00 -0.48
N GLY A 38 6.04 -5.59 0.44
CA GLY A 38 7.06 -4.57 0.19
C GLY A 38 8.01 -4.98 -0.93
N ILE A 39 8.46 -6.23 -0.98
CA ILE A 39 9.30 -6.75 -2.08
C ILE A 39 8.52 -6.75 -3.40
N SER A 40 7.27 -7.21 -3.40
CA SER A 40 6.46 -7.28 -4.62
C SER A 40 6.20 -5.89 -5.19
N VAL A 41 5.87 -4.92 -4.34
CA VAL A 41 5.63 -3.53 -4.76
C VAL A 41 6.95 -2.81 -5.07
N GLY A 42 8.03 -3.09 -4.33
CA GLY A 42 9.37 -2.58 -4.61
C GLY A 42 9.91 -3.01 -5.98
N LEU A 43 9.54 -4.20 -6.46
CA LEU A 43 9.82 -4.60 -7.84
C LEU A 43 9.04 -3.76 -8.86
N ILE A 44 7.78 -3.42 -8.58
CA ILE A 44 6.98 -2.52 -9.43
C ILE A 44 7.63 -1.15 -9.48
N PHE A 45 8.08 -0.64 -8.34
CA PHE A 45 8.80 0.62 -8.18
C PHE A 45 10.07 0.64 -9.02
N TRP A 46 10.87 -0.41 -8.91
CA TRP A 46 12.08 -0.54 -9.72
C TRP A 46 11.79 -0.58 -11.23
N VAL A 47 10.80 -1.36 -11.67
CA VAL A 47 10.39 -1.38 -13.09
C VAL A 47 9.89 -0.01 -13.56
N LEU A 48 9.17 0.70 -12.70
CA LEU A 48 8.70 2.06 -12.97
C LEU A 48 9.88 3.03 -13.10
N ALA A 49 10.87 2.95 -12.21
CA ALA A 49 12.10 3.74 -12.29
C ALA A 49 12.92 3.45 -13.55
N LEU A 50 12.99 2.18 -13.99
CA LEU A 50 13.63 1.82 -15.25
C LEU A 50 12.92 2.45 -16.46
N SER A 51 11.59 2.50 -16.41
CA SER A 51 10.74 3.03 -17.49
C SER A 51 10.61 4.56 -17.45
N TRP A 52 11.19 5.21 -16.44
CA TRP A 52 10.91 6.61 -16.11
C TRP A 52 11.19 7.59 -17.25
N LYS A 53 12.35 7.48 -17.91
CA LYS A 53 12.71 8.35 -19.05
C LYS A 53 11.69 8.26 -20.19
N VAL A 54 11.15 7.07 -20.46
CA VAL A 54 10.15 6.87 -21.52
C VAL A 54 8.81 7.48 -21.11
N LEU A 55 8.45 7.35 -19.84
CA LEU A 55 7.23 7.97 -19.29
C LEU A 55 7.33 9.50 -19.32
N GLU A 56 8.47 10.07 -18.97
CA GLU A 56 8.72 11.51 -19.07
C GLU A 56 8.49 12.04 -20.49
N LEU A 57 8.95 11.32 -21.52
CA LEU A 57 8.69 11.69 -22.93
C LEU A 57 7.18 11.81 -23.22
N GLY A 58 6.36 10.93 -22.65
CA GLY A 58 4.90 10.95 -22.82
C GLY A 58 4.21 12.16 -22.18
N PHE A 59 4.82 12.79 -21.19
CA PHE A 59 4.26 13.95 -20.47
C PHE A 59 4.96 15.28 -20.81
N GLN A 60 5.84 15.31 -21.81
CA GLN A 60 6.63 16.52 -22.16
C GLN A 60 5.78 17.73 -22.55
N ALA A 61 4.58 17.53 -23.11
CA ALA A 61 3.68 18.63 -23.46
C ALA A 61 3.24 19.43 -22.22
N PHE A 62 3.16 18.78 -21.06
CA PHE A 62 2.90 19.43 -19.78
C PHE A 62 3.62 18.68 -18.65
N PRO A 63 4.89 18.99 -18.37
CA PRO A 63 5.72 18.22 -17.44
C PRO A 63 5.08 17.93 -16.07
N PRO A 64 4.33 18.85 -15.42
CA PRO A 64 3.66 18.57 -14.16
C PRO A 64 2.64 17.42 -14.20
N SER A 65 2.10 17.07 -15.38
CA SER A 65 1.15 15.95 -15.50
C SER A 65 1.76 14.58 -15.23
N ILE A 66 3.09 14.45 -15.18
CA ILE A 66 3.73 13.20 -14.75
C ILE A 66 3.33 12.81 -13.32
N GLY A 67 2.88 13.77 -12.51
CA GLY A 67 2.26 13.48 -11.20
C GLY A 67 1.08 12.50 -11.28
N LEU A 68 0.40 12.39 -12.43
CA LEU A 68 -0.73 11.48 -12.62
C LEU A 68 -0.36 9.99 -12.52
N ILE A 69 0.92 9.63 -12.64
CA ILE A 69 1.40 8.26 -12.41
C ILE A 69 2.05 8.09 -11.02
N ALA A 70 2.24 9.18 -10.28
CA ALA A 70 3.00 9.17 -9.04
C ALA A 70 2.29 8.39 -7.91
N GLY A 71 0.98 8.14 -8.01
CA GLY A 71 0.26 7.23 -7.12
C GLY A 71 0.80 5.78 -7.16
N LEU A 72 1.51 5.38 -8.22
CA LEU A 72 2.18 4.08 -8.21
C LEU A 72 3.26 4.03 -7.13
N TRP A 73 3.96 5.13 -6.87
CA TRP A 73 5.06 5.24 -5.90
C TRP A 73 4.64 5.23 -4.43
N VAL A 74 3.36 5.42 -4.14
CA VAL A 74 2.84 5.41 -2.76
C VAL A 74 1.81 4.31 -2.53
N LEU A 75 1.85 3.27 -3.36
CA LEU A 75 0.91 2.15 -3.33
C LEU A 75 1.16 1.19 -2.15
N ALA A 76 2.42 1.00 -1.76
CA ALA A 76 2.81 -0.05 -0.81
C ALA A 76 2.18 0.19 0.56
N GLY A 77 2.22 1.42 1.05
CA GLY A 77 1.74 1.83 2.36
C GLY A 77 0.23 1.61 2.55
N PRO A 78 -0.64 2.24 1.75
CA PRO A 78 -2.08 2.06 1.85
C PRO A 78 -2.51 0.60 1.70
N LEU A 79 -1.88 -0.15 0.79
CA LEU A 79 -2.17 -1.58 0.56
C LEU A 79 -1.81 -2.44 1.78
N ALA A 80 -0.62 -2.26 2.35
CA ALA A 80 -0.20 -3.00 3.53
C ALA A 80 -1.05 -2.66 4.75
N ALA A 81 -1.42 -1.39 4.93
CA ALA A 81 -2.25 -0.96 6.05
C ALA A 81 -3.63 -1.64 6.06
N ILE A 82 -4.30 -1.76 4.90
CA ILE A 82 -5.62 -2.41 4.82
C ILE A 82 -5.57 -3.94 4.96
N ILE A 83 -4.43 -4.56 4.61
CA ILE A 83 -4.19 -6.01 4.75
C ILE A 83 -3.80 -6.37 6.19
N ILE A 84 -2.76 -5.72 6.73
CA ILE A 84 -2.16 -6.05 8.03
C ILE A 84 -2.97 -5.45 9.19
N ARG A 85 -3.50 -4.23 9.01
CA ARG A 85 -4.33 -3.51 9.98
C ARG A 85 -3.65 -3.27 11.34
N LYS A 86 -2.35 -2.93 11.33
CA LYS A 86 -1.53 -2.68 12.53
C LYS A 86 -0.80 -1.34 12.44
N PRO A 87 -0.46 -0.73 13.58
CA PRO A 87 0.36 0.47 13.60
C PRO A 87 1.74 0.20 13.00
N GLY A 88 2.17 1.10 12.13
CA GLY A 88 3.43 1.05 11.40
C GLY A 88 3.41 0.21 10.14
N ALA A 89 2.27 -0.40 9.77
CA ALA A 89 2.21 -1.29 8.61
C ALA A 89 2.38 -0.56 7.29
N ALA A 90 1.86 0.67 7.17
CA ALA A 90 2.03 1.46 5.95
C ALA A 90 3.49 1.89 5.78
N LEU A 91 4.03 2.50 6.84
CA LEU A 91 5.40 3.00 6.85
C LEU A 91 6.43 1.89 6.61
N LEU A 92 6.28 0.75 7.29
CA LEU A 92 7.20 -0.37 7.15
C LEU A 92 7.17 -0.95 5.73
N CYS A 93 5.99 -1.11 5.14
CA CYS A 93 5.88 -1.67 3.79
C CYS A 93 6.47 -0.73 2.73
N GLU A 94 6.21 0.57 2.85
CA GLU A 94 6.76 1.58 1.93
C GLU A 94 8.28 1.63 2.03
N MET A 95 8.82 1.58 3.25
CA MET A 95 10.27 1.53 3.46
C MET A 95 10.89 0.28 2.85
N ILE A 96 10.27 -0.90 3.01
CA ILE A 96 10.78 -2.13 2.38
C ILE A 96 10.73 -2.01 0.85
N ALA A 97 9.67 -1.44 0.29
CA ALA A 97 9.57 -1.22 -1.15
C ALA A 97 10.69 -0.29 -1.67
N ALA A 98 10.94 0.83 -0.98
CA ALA A 98 12.01 1.76 -1.30
C ALA A 98 13.41 1.13 -1.13
N ILE A 99 13.63 0.30 -0.10
CA ILE A 99 14.88 -0.45 0.06
C ILE A 99 15.10 -1.40 -1.11
N VAL A 100 14.06 -2.12 -1.53
CA VAL A 100 14.16 -3.06 -2.66
C VAL A 100 14.49 -2.32 -3.94
N GLU A 101 13.86 -1.18 -4.20
CA GLU A 101 14.20 -0.32 -5.34
C GLU A 101 15.67 0.14 -5.29
N ALA A 102 16.12 0.63 -4.13
CA ALA A 102 17.49 1.09 -3.94
C ALA A 102 18.52 -0.03 -4.17
N VAL A 103 18.24 -1.24 -3.64
CA VAL A 103 19.13 -2.41 -3.75
C VAL A 103 19.22 -2.93 -5.17
N LEU A 104 18.10 -2.93 -5.91
CA LEU A 104 18.10 -3.32 -7.32
C LEU A 104 18.75 -2.26 -8.23
N GLY A 105 19.00 -1.07 -7.70
CA GLY A 105 19.63 0.04 -8.38
C GLY A 105 18.65 0.77 -9.29
N SER A 106 18.27 1.97 -8.90
CA SER A 106 17.50 2.92 -9.72
C SER A 106 18.31 4.19 -9.96
N HIS A 107 17.94 4.96 -10.99
CA HIS A 107 18.61 6.21 -11.33
C HIS A 107 18.41 7.31 -10.26
N PHE A 108 17.45 7.12 -9.35
CA PHE A 108 17.24 7.98 -8.19
C PHE A 108 18.28 7.71 -7.08
N GLY A 109 18.89 6.53 -7.03
CA GLY A 109 19.92 6.21 -6.03
C GLY A 109 19.38 6.15 -4.59
N ALA A 110 20.17 6.57 -3.61
CA ALA A 110 19.83 6.44 -2.19
C ALA A 110 18.71 7.38 -1.71
N THR A 111 18.34 8.39 -2.51
CA THR A 111 17.28 9.35 -2.16
C THR A 111 15.90 8.70 -2.06
N VAL A 112 15.69 7.56 -2.73
CA VAL A 112 14.43 6.79 -2.67
C VAL A 112 14.11 6.32 -1.26
N LEU A 113 15.13 6.10 -0.41
CA LEU A 113 14.92 5.73 1.00
C LEU A 113 14.29 6.88 1.78
N LEU A 114 14.74 8.11 1.52
CA LEU A 114 14.15 9.31 2.12
C LEU A 114 12.73 9.54 1.59
N SER A 115 12.53 9.38 0.26
CA SER A 115 11.20 9.48 -0.35
C SER A 115 10.23 8.45 0.24
N GLY A 116 10.63 7.17 0.31
CA GLY A 116 9.80 6.10 0.88
C GLY A 116 9.48 6.32 2.36
N PHE A 117 10.40 6.88 3.14
CA PHE A 117 10.11 7.29 4.52
C PHE A 117 9.03 8.35 4.59
N ILE A 118 9.18 9.44 3.83
CA ILE A 118 8.24 10.58 3.83
C ILE A 118 6.86 10.15 3.34
N GLN A 119 6.82 9.38 2.25
CA GLN A 119 5.61 8.82 1.66
C GLN A 119 4.90 7.86 2.61
N GLY A 120 5.65 6.90 3.18
CA GLY A 120 5.13 5.92 4.12
C GLY A 120 4.59 6.57 5.39
N LEU A 121 5.23 7.66 5.84
CA LEU A 121 4.76 8.45 6.98
C LEU A 121 3.46 9.17 6.64
N GLY A 122 3.36 9.79 5.46
CA GLY A 122 2.11 10.37 4.96
C GLY A 122 0.97 9.34 4.89
N ALA A 123 1.25 8.12 4.41
CA ALA A 123 0.26 7.04 4.36
C ALA A 123 -0.20 6.60 5.76
N GLU A 124 0.74 6.41 6.68
CA GLU A 124 0.51 5.92 8.04
C GLU A 124 -0.30 6.91 8.90
N LEU A 125 -0.05 8.22 8.75
CA LEU A 125 -0.68 9.27 9.54
C LEU A 125 -2.21 9.24 9.46
N ILE A 126 -2.79 8.89 8.31
CA ILE A 126 -4.24 8.76 8.18
C ILE A 126 -4.76 7.60 9.02
N PHE A 127 -4.15 6.42 8.95
CA PHE A 127 -4.58 5.29 9.76
C PHE A 127 -4.36 5.54 11.26
N ALA A 128 -3.29 6.27 11.62
CA ALA A 128 -3.04 6.74 12.98
C ALA A 128 -4.13 7.70 13.47
N ALA A 129 -4.56 8.67 12.64
CA ALA A 129 -5.63 9.60 12.95
C ALA A 129 -6.98 8.91 13.20
N PHE A 130 -7.26 7.81 12.48
CA PHE A 130 -8.42 6.94 12.74
C PHE A 130 -8.18 5.88 13.83
N GLY A 131 -7.06 5.97 14.55
CA GLY A 131 -6.70 5.10 15.68
C GLY A 131 -6.57 3.63 15.31
N TYR A 132 -6.33 3.31 14.04
CA TYR A 132 -6.28 1.95 13.48
C TYR A 132 -7.59 1.16 13.65
N ARG A 133 -8.74 1.85 13.69
CA ARG A 133 -10.05 1.22 13.88
C ARG A 133 -10.87 1.09 12.59
N LYS A 134 -10.59 1.93 11.59
CA LYS A 134 -11.34 1.99 10.34
C LYS A 134 -10.43 1.72 9.15
N PHE A 135 -10.77 0.70 8.37
CA PHE A 135 -10.10 0.32 7.13
C PHE A 135 -11.16 0.20 6.03
N SER A 136 -11.62 1.36 5.55
CA SER A 136 -12.61 1.47 4.46
C SER A 136 -11.95 2.03 3.21
N LEU A 137 -12.64 1.91 2.07
CA LEU A 137 -12.23 2.55 0.82
C LEU A 137 -11.88 4.03 1.05
N TRP A 138 -12.76 4.76 1.75
CA TRP A 138 -12.55 6.17 2.06
C TRP A 138 -11.26 6.46 2.85
N VAL A 139 -10.99 5.69 3.91
CA VAL A 139 -9.76 5.86 4.72
C VAL A 139 -8.52 5.51 3.89
N THR A 140 -8.62 4.50 3.02
CA THR A 140 -7.54 4.10 2.12
C THR A 140 -7.26 5.19 1.10
N SER A 141 -8.31 5.79 0.51
CA SER A 141 -8.20 6.94 -0.39
C SER A 141 -7.58 8.16 0.27
N LEU A 142 -7.95 8.46 1.51
CA LEU A 142 -7.32 9.53 2.29
C LEU A 142 -5.83 9.23 2.57
N SER A 143 -5.49 7.97 2.85
CA SER A 143 -4.09 7.56 3.04
C SER A 143 -3.26 7.76 1.78
N GLY A 144 -3.76 7.35 0.61
CA GLY A 144 -3.13 7.63 -0.68
C GLY A 144 -3.00 9.12 -0.98
N LEU A 145 -4.03 9.92 -0.65
CA LEU A 145 -3.98 11.39 -0.76
C LEU A 145 -2.83 11.97 0.06
N LEU A 146 -2.72 11.61 1.35
CA LEU A 146 -1.73 12.20 2.24
C LEU A 146 -0.31 11.72 1.90
N ALA A 147 -0.16 10.46 1.52
CA ALA A 147 1.11 9.92 1.02
C ALA A 147 1.60 10.67 -0.22
N ALA A 148 0.72 10.89 -1.20
CA ALA A 148 1.05 11.65 -2.40
C ALA A 148 1.27 13.15 -2.14
N ALA A 149 0.57 13.73 -1.17
CA ALA A 149 0.83 15.11 -0.74
C ALA A 149 2.24 15.23 -0.15
N PHE A 150 2.62 14.32 0.74
CA PHE A 150 3.97 14.28 1.34
C PHE A 150 5.04 14.05 0.28
N MET A 151 4.81 13.11 -0.64
CA MET A 151 5.65 12.87 -1.80
C MET A 151 5.87 14.13 -2.63
N SER A 152 4.79 14.80 -3.03
CA SER A 152 4.87 15.95 -3.92
C SER A 152 5.65 17.10 -3.30
N VAL A 153 5.54 17.31 -1.99
CA VAL A 153 6.35 18.29 -1.26
C VAL A 153 7.83 17.88 -1.28
N SER A 154 8.15 16.62 -0.94
CA SER A 154 9.54 16.16 -0.96
C SER A 154 10.18 16.22 -2.35
N GLU A 155 9.45 15.80 -3.39
CA GLU A 155 9.96 15.76 -4.75
C GLU A 155 10.06 17.15 -5.37
N ASN A 156 9.16 18.07 -5.02
CA ASN A 156 9.32 19.47 -5.44
C ASN A 156 10.58 20.10 -4.86
N ILE A 157 11.00 19.70 -3.66
CA ILE A 157 12.25 20.16 -3.04
C ILE A 157 13.47 19.47 -3.66
N MET A 158 13.37 18.17 -3.94
CA MET A 158 14.52 17.34 -4.36
C MET A 158 14.79 17.38 -5.87
N TYR A 159 13.72 17.42 -6.68
CA TYR A 159 13.80 17.22 -8.13
C TYR A 159 13.22 18.38 -8.93
N ASN A 160 12.14 19.02 -8.46
CA ASN A 160 11.47 20.11 -9.19
C ASN A 160 11.75 21.51 -8.62
N ALA A 161 12.88 21.70 -7.91
CA ALA A 161 13.18 22.95 -7.23
C ALA A 161 13.29 24.15 -8.18
N GLU A 162 13.67 23.90 -9.44
CA GLU A 162 13.81 24.91 -10.50
C GLU A 162 12.47 25.28 -11.16
N TRP A 163 11.41 24.52 -10.91
CA TRP A 163 10.10 24.80 -11.50
C TRP A 163 9.45 26.02 -10.86
N GLN A 164 8.70 26.77 -11.67
CA GLN A 164 7.84 27.83 -11.15
C GLN A 164 6.82 27.26 -10.15
N LEU A 165 6.45 28.05 -9.13
CA LEU A 165 5.51 27.62 -8.10
C LEU A 165 4.17 27.10 -8.67
N GLY A 166 3.70 27.68 -9.77
CA GLY A 166 2.49 27.19 -10.45
C GLY A 166 2.64 25.76 -11.01
N PHE A 167 3.82 25.41 -11.52
CA PHE A 167 4.13 24.06 -12.01
C PHE A 167 4.29 23.07 -10.87
N GLN A 168 4.95 23.47 -9.78
CA GLN A 168 5.05 22.65 -8.56
C GLN A 168 3.67 22.37 -7.94
N ALA A 169 2.78 23.37 -7.94
CA ALA A 169 1.40 23.21 -7.48
C ALA A 169 0.59 22.29 -8.40
N ALA A 170 0.72 22.45 -9.73
CA ALA A 170 0.09 21.56 -10.69
C ALA A 170 0.55 20.11 -10.53
N TYR A 171 1.86 19.90 -10.32
CA TYR A 171 2.43 18.57 -10.03
C TYR A 171 1.82 17.96 -8.77
N ALA A 172 1.75 18.74 -7.68
CA ALA A 172 1.17 18.29 -6.43
C ALA A 172 -0.31 17.90 -6.60
N VAL A 173 -1.10 18.67 -7.35
CA VAL A 173 -2.50 18.33 -7.64
C VAL A 173 -2.60 17.03 -8.44
N CYS A 174 -1.79 16.87 -9.49
CA CYS A 174 -1.75 15.64 -10.29
C CYS A 174 -1.34 14.43 -9.44
N ALA A 175 -0.30 14.57 -8.61
CA ALA A 175 0.17 13.54 -7.69
C ALA A 175 -0.90 13.15 -6.67
N ILE A 176 -1.59 14.12 -6.07
CA ILE A 176 -2.66 13.87 -5.11
C ILE A 176 -3.82 13.11 -5.78
N ILE A 177 -4.27 13.53 -6.96
CA ILE A 177 -5.32 12.84 -7.71
C ILE A 177 -4.88 11.39 -7.99
N SER A 178 -3.64 11.20 -8.43
CA SER A 178 -3.06 9.87 -8.66
C SER A 178 -3.03 9.02 -7.39
N GLY A 179 -2.60 9.59 -6.26
CA GLY A 179 -2.55 8.90 -4.96
C GLY A 179 -3.93 8.43 -4.50
N ILE A 180 -4.96 9.26 -4.68
CA ILE A 180 -6.35 8.88 -4.37
C ILE A 180 -6.79 7.70 -5.25
N VAL A 181 -6.56 7.79 -6.56
CA VAL A 181 -7.09 6.84 -7.54
C VAL A 181 -6.30 5.53 -7.54
N ILE A 182 -4.98 5.59 -7.65
CA ILE A 182 -4.10 4.42 -7.78
C ILE A 182 -3.84 3.81 -6.40
N SER A 183 -3.27 4.57 -5.48
CA SER A 183 -2.85 4.07 -4.17
C SER A 183 -4.00 3.92 -3.19
N GLY A 184 -5.06 4.71 -3.37
CA GLY A 184 -6.26 4.64 -2.55
C GLY A 184 -7.25 3.61 -3.06
N ILE A 185 -7.93 3.97 -4.15
CA ILE A 185 -8.99 3.16 -4.75
C ILE A 185 -8.40 1.87 -5.36
N GLY A 186 -7.29 1.98 -6.09
CA GLY A 186 -6.61 0.83 -6.69
C GLY A 186 -6.11 -0.16 -5.64
N ALA A 187 -5.47 0.31 -4.56
CA ALA A 187 -5.07 -0.57 -3.45
C ALA A 187 -6.26 -1.28 -2.81
N TRP A 188 -7.40 -0.60 -2.64
CA TRP A 188 -8.61 -1.21 -2.10
C TRP A 188 -9.13 -2.36 -2.98
N PHE A 189 -9.14 -2.17 -4.30
CA PHE A 189 -9.54 -3.22 -5.23
C PHE A 189 -8.52 -4.35 -5.30
N ALA A 190 -7.22 -4.05 -5.27
CA ALA A 190 -6.16 -5.04 -5.18
C ALA A 190 -6.33 -5.91 -3.91
N TYR A 191 -6.54 -5.27 -2.75
CA TYR A 191 -6.86 -5.97 -1.51
C TYR A 191 -8.09 -6.87 -1.67
N ARG A 192 -9.19 -6.38 -2.25
CA ARG A 192 -10.39 -7.19 -2.47
C ARG A 192 -10.13 -8.39 -3.40
N ALA A 193 -9.33 -8.22 -4.44
CA ALA A 193 -8.95 -9.31 -5.32
C ALA A 193 -8.12 -10.37 -4.59
N ILE A 194 -7.11 -9.95 -3.80
CA ILE A 194 -6.29 -10.85 -2.98
C ILE A 194 -7.14 -11.54 -1.91
N ALA A 195 -8.11 -10.85 -1.31
CA ALA A 195 -9.02 -11.46 -0.34
C ALA A 195 -9.88 -12.57 -0.94
N LYS A 196 -10.28 -12.44 -2.22
CA LYS A 196 -11.08 -13.46 -2.93
C LYS A 196 -10.31 -14.75 -3.18
N THR A 197 -8.98 -14.72 -3.27
CA THR A 197 -8.16 -15.94 -3.47
C THR A 197 -8.04 -16.81 -2.21
N GLY A 198 -8.46 -16.30 -1.05
CA GLY A 198 -8.30 -17.00 0.23
C GLY A 198 -6.93 -16.84 0.89
N ALA A 199 -5.97 -16.18 0.21
CA ALA A 199 -4.62 -15.92 0.72
C ALA A 199 -4.62 -15.12 2.04
N LEU A 200 -5.65 -14.31 2.29
CA LEU A 200 -5.78 -13.48 3.51
C LEU A 200 -6.59 -14.13 4.64
N SER A 201 -6.93 -15.42 4.54
CA SER A 201 -7.75 -16.13 5.55
C SER A 201 -7.17 -16.09 6.97
N SER A 202 -5.84 -16.00 7.10
CA SER A 202 -5.13 -15.83 8.36
C SER A 202 -5.24 -14.41 8.95
N PHE A 203 -5.56 -13.40 8.15
CA PHE A 203 -5.61 -11.99 8.54
C PHE A 203 -7.01 -11.53 8.95
N ALA A 204 -7.07 -10.47 9.76
CA ALA A 204 -8.34 -9.79 10.08
C ALA A 204 -9.03 -9.25 8.82
N SER A 205 -8.24 -8.92 7.80
CA SER A 205 -8.69 -8.43 6.51
C SER A 205 -9.36 -9.50 5.64
N GLY A 206 -9.04 -10.79 5.76
CA GLY A 206 -9.74 -11.87 5.04
C GLY A 206 -10.97 -12.43 5.75
N ARG A 207 -11.22 -12.05 7.01
CA ARG A 207 -12.36 -12.54 7.82
C ARG A 207 -13.63 -11.69 7.70
N MET A 208 -13.56 -10.52 7.07
CA MET A 208 -14.73 -9.69 6.77
C MET A 208 -15.15 -9.98 5.33
N ARG A 209 -15.96 -11.02 5.14
CA ARG A 209 -16.67 -11.30 3.87
C ARG A 209 -17.96 -10.50 3.84
#